data_AF-A0A7C1GFV4-F1
#
_entry.id   AF-A0A7C1GFV4-F1
#
_cell.length_a   1.000
_cell.length_b   1.000
_cell.length_c   1.000
_cell.angle_alpha   90.00
_cell.angle_beta   90.00
_cell.angle_gamma   90.00
#
_symmetry.space_group_name_H-M   'P 1'
#
loop_
_entity.id
_entity.type
_entity.pdbx_description
1 polymer ?
#
loop_
_entity_poly.entity_id
_entity_poly.type
_entity_poly.pdbx_seq_one_letter_code
_entity_poly.pdbx_strand_id
1 'polypeptide(L)'
;VLKEKNVAIPVSYIMILENGNQWMVYDIIVEGVSLVRNYMEQFREIVRQGGYSELIKLLENKIETLEHDLSKTCPIDLPRKAVPQRRSVR
;
A
#
# COMPACT_ATOMS: atom_id res chain seq x y z
N VAL A 1 16.18 23.58 -15.97
CA VAL A 1 16.93 22.52 -15.26
C VAL A 1 17.08 22.94 -13.81
N LEU A 2 16.13 22.58 -12.95
CA LEU A 2 16.21 22.91 -11.52
C LEU A 2 16.93 21.77 -10.82
N LYS A 3 18.09 22.09 -10.27
CA LYS A 3 19.02 21.19 -9.59
C LYS A 3 18.31 20.38 -8.50
N GLU A 4 18.42 19.07 -8.59
CA GLU A 4 18.10 18.13 -7.51
C GLU A 4 18.82 18.56 -6.23
N LYS A 5 18.06 18.97 -5.22
CA LYS A 5 18.58 19.02 -3.86
C LYS A 5 18.57 17.59 -3.36
N ASN A 6 19.76 17.03 -3.16
CA ASN A 6 19.97 15.76 -2.47
C ASN A 6 19.56 15.95 -1.00
N VAL A 7 18.26 15.84 -0.73
CA VAL A 7 17.68 15.89 0.61
C VAL A 7 17.57 14.45 1.09
N ALA A 8 18.40 14.08 2.07
CA ALA A 8 18.27 12.80 2.74
C ALA A 8 17.04 12.86 3.66
N ILE A 9 16.00 12.11 3.31
CA ILE A 9 14.78 11.99 4.11
C ILE A 9 15.00 10.83 5.09
N PRO A 10 15.01 11.06 6.42
CA PRO A 10 15.16 9.99 7.39
C PRO A 10 13.93 9.09 7.37
N VAL A 11 14.15 7.79 7.19
CA VAL A 11 13.13 6.74 7.19
C VAL A 11 13.44 5.75 8.29
N SER A 12 12.47 5.53 9.19
CA SER A 12 12.56 4.55 10.26
C SER A 12 11.50 3.46 10.06
N TYR A 13 11.86 2.22 10.33
CA TYR A 13 10.95 1.08 10.22
C TYR A 13 10.57 0.57 11.61
N ILE A 14 9.27 0.47 11.88
CA ILE A 14 8.75 -0.32 13.00
C ILE A 14 8.63 -1.75 12.51
N MET A 15 9.34 -2.67 13.16
CA MET A 15 9.30 -4.09 12.85
C MET A 15 8.64 -4.87 13.98
N ILE A 16 7.91 -5.92 13.61
CA ILE A 16 7.30 -6.88 14.54
C ILE A 16 7.92 -8.26 14.30
N LEU A 17 8.11 -9.02 15.38
CA LEU A 17 8.59 -10.40 15.29
C LEU A 17 7.39 -11.34 15.19
N GLU A 18 7.14 -11.83 13.98
CA GLU A 18 6.11 -12.83 13.71
C GLU A 18 6.63 -14.23 14.07
N ASN A 19 5.80 -15.01 14.77
CA ASN A 19 6.04 -16.41 15.11
C ASN A 19 7.39 -16.69 15.80
N GLY A 20 7.98 -15.67 16.45
CA GLY A 20 9.25 -15.76 17.16
C GLY A 20 10.49 -15.87 16.28
N ASN A 21 10.38 -15.88 14.95
CA ASN A 21 11.53 -16.12 14.06
C ASN A 21 11.54 -15.29 12.77
N GLN A 22 10.53 -14.45 12.51
CA GLN A 22 10.45 -13.67 11.28
C GLN A 22 10.16 -12.20 11.58
N TRP A 23 11.08 -11.31 11.23
CA TRP A 23 10.83 -9.87 11.30
C TRP A 23 10.00 -9.41 10.10
N MET A 24 8.90 -8.74 10.38
CA MET A 24 8.04 -8.12 9.38
C MET A 24 7.95 -6.62 9.64
N VAL A 25 7.98 -5.83 8.56
CA VAL A 25 7.76 -4.39 8.64
C VAL A 25 6.28 -4.15 8.91
N TYR A 26 5.98 -3.44 10.00
CA TYR A 26 4.63 -3.06 10.38
C TYR A 26 4.28 -1.64 9.93
N ASP A 27 5.19 -0.69 10.17
CA ASP A 27 4.97 0.72 9.84
C ASP A 27 6.28 1.39 9.43
N ILE A 28 6.15 2.43 8.60
CA ILE A 28 7.25 3.24 8.10
C ILE A 28 7.02 4.66 8.61
N ILE A 29 8.01 5.20 9.29
CA ILE A 29 8.00 6.57 9.79
C ILE A 29 8.91 7.38 8.88
N VAL A 30 8.34 8.40 8.25
CA VAL A 30 9.06 9.34 7.38
C VAL A 30 9.00 10.71 8.05
N GLU A 31 10.17 11.29 8.35
CA GLU A 31 10.26 12.61 9.02
C GLU A 31 9.46 12.69 10.34
N GLY A 32 9.39 11.58 11.07
CA GLY A 32 8.63 11.50 12.33
C GLY A 32 7.13 11.24 12.16
N VAL A 33 6.63 11.12 10.93
CA VAL A 33 5.22 10.82 10.64
C VAL A 33 5.07 9.35 10.26
N SER A 34 4.28 8.62 11.04
CA SER A 34 3.84 7.26 10.73
C SER A 34 2.93 7.25 9.51
N LEU A 35 3.30 6.47 8.49
CA LEU A 35 2.45 6.29 7.31
C LEU A 35 1.14 5.63 7.69
N VAL A 36 1.16 4.57 8.52
CA VAL A 36 -0.07 3.90 8.97
C VAL A 36 -1.00 4.88 9.66
N ARG A 37 -0.49 5.68 10.61
CA ARG A 37 -1.32 6.67 11.31
C ARG A 37 -1.89 7.71 10.35
N ASN A 38 -1.08 8.23 9.43
CA ASN A 38 -1.53 9.22 8.45
C ASN A 38 -2.71 8.69 7.61
N TYR A 39 -2.60 7.46 7.09
CA TYR A 39 -3.68 6.86 6.32
C TYR A 39 -4.91 6.49 7.18
N MET A 40 -4.70 6.04 8.41
CA MET A 40 -5.80 5.76 9.35
C MET A 40 -6.63 7.01 9.66
N GLU A 41 -6.00 8.17 9.81
CA GLU A 41 -6.69 9.46 9.98
C GLU A 41 -7.57 9.77 8.78
N GLN A 42 -7.10 9.52 7.55
CA GLN A 42 -7.86 9.75 6.32
C GLN A 42 -9.08 8.81 6.20
N PHE A 43 -8.96 7.57 6.67
CA PHE A 43 -10.04 6.60 6.61
C PHE A 43 -11.03 6.69 7.78
N ARG A 44 -10.67 7.41 8.86
CA ARG A 44 -11.53 7.53 10.04
C ARG A 44 -12.92 8.03 9.70
N GLU A 45 -13.02 9.03 8.82
CA GLU A 45 -14.32 9.61 8.45
C GLU A 45 -15.17 8.64 7.63
N ILE A 46 -14.53 7.91 6.70
CA ILE A 46 -15.19 6.88 5.89
C ILE A 46 -15.74 5.77 6.79
N VAL A 47 -14.92 5.26 7.71
CA VAL A 47 -15.35 4.21 8.64
C VAL A 47 -16.44 4.72 9.59
N ARG A 48 -16.38 5.99 9.99
CA ARG A 48 -17.40 6.59 10.86
C ARG A 48 -18.77 6.71 10.17
N GLN A 49 -18.79 7.06 8.89
CA GLN A 49 -20.03 7.24 8.12
C GLN A 49 -20.59 5.91 7.59
N GLY A 50 -19.72 5.03 7.12
CA GLY A 50 -20.08 3.85 6.33
C GLY A 50 -19.71 2.50 6.93
N GLY A 51 -18.96 2.50 8.03
CA GLY A 51 -18.36 1.30 8.57
C GLY A 51 -17.24 0.74 7.68
N TYR A 52 -16.77 -0.45 8.04
CA TYR A 52 -15.64 -1.10 7.37
C TYR A 52 -15.96 -1.56 5.94
N SER A 53 -17.20 -1.96 5.67
CA SER A 53 -17.61 -2.47 4.35
C SER A 53 -17.55 -1.40 3.26
N GLU A 54 -17.87 -0.13 3.58
CA GLU A 54 -17.74 0.96 2.61
C GLU A 54 -16.28 1.28 2.29
N LEU A 55 -15.38 1.18 3.27
CA LEU A 55 -13.94 1.34 3.02
C LEU A 55 -13.43 0.29 2.03
N ILE A 56 -13.81 -0.99 2.20
CA ILE A 56 -13.41 -2.06 1.28
C ILE A 56 -13.92 -1.80 -0.14
N LYS A 57 -15.19 -1.42 -0.29
CA LYS A 57 -15.76 -1.07 -1.61
C LYS A 57 -15.01 0.09 -2.27
N LEU A 58 -14.64 1.12 -1.51
CA LEU A 58 -13.88 2.25 -2.03
C LEU A 58 -12.48 1.83 -2.50
N LEU A 59 -11.83 0.92 -1.77
CA LEU A 59 -10.53 0.37 -2.15
C LEU A 59 -10.63 -0.48 -3.43
N GLU A 60 -11.64 -1.35 -3.51
CA GLU A 60 -11.90 -2.17 -4.71
C GLU A 60 -12.14 -1.28 -5.94
N ASN A 61 -13.04 -0.29 -5.83
CA ASN A 61 -13.31 0.67 -6.91
C ASN A 61 -12.07 1.45 -7.32
N LYS A 62 -11.19 1.81 -6.35
CA LYS A 62 -9.95 2.52 -6.65
C LYS A 62 -8.97 1.63 -7.41
N ILE A 63 -8.85 0.36 -7.03
CA ILE A 63 -8.00 -0.62 -7.73
C ILE A 63 -8.50 -0.81 -9.16
N GLU A 64 -9.81 -1.01 -9.36
CA GLU A 64 -10.42 -1.13 -10.69
C GLU A 64 -10.16 0.10 -11.55
N THR A 65 -10.31 1.30 -10.98
CA THR A 65 -10.02 2.57 -11.67
C THR A 65 -8.54 2.64 -12.06
N LEU A 66 -7.62 2.28 -11.15
CA LEU A 66 -6.19 2.28 -11.42
C LEU A 66 -5.83 1.26 -12.51
N GLU A 67 -6.38 0.05 -12.48
CA GLU A 67 -6.18 -0.95 -13.53
C GLU A 67 -6.68 -0.47 -14.89
N HIS A 68 -7.84 0.20 -14.92
CA HIS A 68 -8.40 0.77 -16.13
C HIS A 68 -7.59 1.97 -16.65
N ASP A 69 -7.10 2.83 -15.76
CA ASP A 69 -6.27 3.97 -16.16
C ASP A 69 -4.88 3.51 -16.66
N LEU A 70 -4.32 2.45 -16.05
CA LEU A 70 -3.13 1.78 -16.55
C LEU A 70 -3.36 1.12 -17.93
N SER A 71 -4.59 0.66 -18.23
CA SER A 71 -4.94 0.17 -19.57
C SER A 71 -4.99 1.27 -20.65
N LYS A 72 -5.25 2.53 -20.25
CA LYS A 72 -5.30 3.68 -21.15
C LYS A 72 -3.92 4.28 -21.44
N THR A 73 -2.94 4.03 -20.59
CA THR A 73 -1.56 4.49 -20.78
C THR A 73 -0.60 3.32 -20.94
N CYS A 74 -0.84 2.41 -21.90
CA CYS A 74 0.25 1.74 -22.60
C CYS A 74 -0.26 1.01 -23.87
N PRO A 75 0.28 1.28 -25.07
CA PRO A 75 0.00 0.50 -26.27
C PRO A 75 0.72 -0.87 -26.33
N ILE A 76 1.30 -1.35 -25.23
CA ILE A 76 2.09 -2.58 -25.21
C ILE A 76 1.59 -3.48 -24.08
N ASP A 77 0.85 -4.51 -24.48
CA ASP A 77 0.34 -5.59 -23.64
C ASP A 77 1.47 -6.20 -22.78
N LEU A 78 1.30 -6.18 -21.45
CA LEU A 78 1.97 -7.15 -20.58
C LEU A 78 0.95 -8.21 -20.15
N PRO A 79 1.25 -9.51 -20.36
CA PRO A 79 0.35 -10.58 -19.98
C PRO A 79 0.18 -10.58 -18.46
N ARG A 80 -1.09 -10.61 -18.01
CA ARG A 80 -1.47 -10.86 -16.62
C ARG A 80 -0.76 -12.13 -16.14
N LYS A 81 0.37 -11.99 -15.43
CA LYS A 81 0.98 -13.13 -14.75
C LYS A 81 0.11 -13.52 -13.58
N ALA A 82 -0.43 -14.73 -13.66
CA ALA A 82 -1.19 -15.41 -12.64
C ALA A 82 -0.49 -15.35 -11.27
N VAL A 83 -1.26 -15.05 -10.23
CA VAL A 83 -0.87 -15.21 -8.83
C VAL A 83 -0.47 -16.67 -8.61
N PRO A 84 0.75 -16.99 -8.14
CA PRO A 84 1.10 -18.35 -7.81
C PRO A 84 0.35 -18.73 -6.53
N GLN A 85 -0.70 -19.54 -6.66
CA GLN A 85 -1.30 -20.25 -5.54
C GLN A 85 -0.18 -21.01 -4.83
N ARG A 86 0.13 -20.64 -3.58
CA ARG A 86 1.10 -21.35 -2.75
C ARG A 86 0.67 -22.81 -2.67
N ARG A 87 1.35 -23.70 -3.38
CA ARG A 87 1.21 -25.14 -3.15
C ARG A 87 1.76 -25.42 -1.76
N SER A 88 0.87 -25.84 -0.86
CA SER A 88 1.25 -26.52 0.38
C SER A 88 2.24 -27.62 0.04
N VAL A 89 3.45 -27.51 0.56
CA VAL A 89 4.41 -28.63 0.56
C VAL A 89 3.83 -29.69 1.51
N ARG A 90 3.94 -30.95 1.11
CA ARG A 90 3.54 -32.13 1.89
C ARG A 90 4.33 -32.23 3.18
#